data_AF-A0A960ZVY5-F1
#
_entry.id   AF-A0A960ZVY5-F1
#
_cell.length_a   1.000
_cell.length_b   1.000
_cell.length_c   1.000
_cell.angle_alpha   90.00
_cell.angle_beta   90.00
_cell.angle_gamma   90.00
#
_symmetry.space_group_name_H-M   'P 1'
#
loop_
_entity.id
_entity.type
_entity.pdbx_description
1 polymer ?
#
loop_
_entity_poly.entity_id
_entity_poly.type
_entity_poly.pdbx_seq_one_letter_code
_entity_poly.pdbx_strand_id
1 'polypeptide(L)'
;DCIELLHFHIGSQITSIRAHKDALREAMRIYVGLHNLGATSLHLLDVGGGLGVDYVGAGTDDPSSMNYTEQEYANDVVFAAQQACDEAGIAPPDIITESGRAMVAHHSMLVFDVIGVNRDQSPGKLENCVEDDHAVLHSMREAVEEIAPDNLSERYHDLVHGRDEAASLFSLGYLDLHGRAKSERLFHAGCLRIGGILEQMGESVEEFEDL
;
A
#
# COMPACT_ATOMS: atom_id res chain seq x y z
N ASP A 1 49.03 1.73 6.65
CA ASP A 1 49.26 0.76 5.56
C ASP A 1 48.28 -0.43 5.54
N CYS A 2 47.32 -0.56 6.47
CA CYS A 2 46.36 -1.69 6.46
C CYS A 2 44.88 -1.28 6.26
N ILE A 3 44.54 0.00 6.35
CA ILE A 3 43.18 0.49 6.13
C ILE A 3 43.07 0.88 4.66
N GLU A 4 42.29 0.12 3.90
CA GLU A 4 42.11 0.30 2.45
C GLU A 4 40.68 0.65 2.06
N LEU A 5 39.70 0.40 2.95
CA LEU A 5 38.28 0.52 2.67
C LEU A 5 37.53 1.25 3.80
N LEU A 6 36.66 2.19 3.42
CA LEU A 6 35.64 2.77 4.28
C LEU A 6 34.28 2.24 3.85
N HIS A 7 33.55 1.62 4.78
CA HIS A 7 32.21 1.09 4.56
C HIS A 7 31.19 1.83 5.41
N PHE A 8 30.00 2.07 4.87
CA PHE A 8 28.82 2.42 5.63
C PHE A 8 27.56 1.79 5.04
N HIS A 9 26.54 1.58 5.88
CA HIS A 9 25.25 1.05 5.46
C HIS A 9 24.12 1.77 6.19
N ILE A 10 23.18 2.33 5.42
CA ILE A 10 22.05 3.11 5.97
C ILE A 10 20.73 2.32 6.04
N GLY A 11 20.74 1.06 5.63
CA GLY A 11 19.57 0.18 5.62
C GLY A 11 19.17 -0.28 4.21
N SER A 12 18.08 -1.05 4.13
CA SER A 12 17.50 -1.52 2.88
C SER A 12 16.25 -0.71 2.53
N GLN A 13 15.93 -0.60 1.23
CA GLN A 13 14.76 0.15 0.73
C GLN A 13 14.76 1.60 1.24
N ILE A 14 15.84 2.33 0.95
CA ILE A 14 15.88 3.75 1.28
C ILE A 14 15.02 4.46 0.24
N THR A 15 13.88 4.97 0.67
CA THR A 15 12.86 5.53 -0.25
C THR A 15 13.17 6.96 -0.67
N SER A 16 13.99 7.68 0.11
CA SER A 16 14.31 9.09 -0.11
C SER A 16 15.77 9.31 -0.53
N ILE A 17 15.99 9.97 -1.67
CA ILE A 17 17.33 10.34 -2.13
C ILE A 17 18.06 11.28 -1.16
N ARG A 18 17.31 12.06 -0.37
CA ARG A 18 17.89 12.94 0.66
C ARG A 18 18.66 12.13 1.70
N ALA A 19 18.15 10.97 2.11
CA ALA A 19 18.82 10.12 3.09
C ALA A 19 20.18 9.61 2.57
N HIS A 20 20.26 9.23 1.29
CA HIS A 20 21.53 8.90 0.63
C HIS A 20 22.49 10.09 0.63
N LYS A 21 22.03 11.29 0.26
CA LYS A 21 22.85 12.51 0.24
C LYS A 21 23.41 12.87 1.60
N ASP A 22 22.61 12.76 2.64
CA ASP A 22 23.03 13.10 4.00
C ASP A 22 24.08 12.11 4.52
N ALA A 23 23.89 10.81 4.27
CA ALA A 23 24.86 9.78 4.62
C ALA A 23 26.18 9.90 3.84
N LEU A 24 26.11 10.12 2.53
CA LEU A 24 27.29 10.33 1.68
C LEU A 24 28.10 11.56 2.15
N ARG A 25 27.41 12.65 2.51
CA ARG A 25 28.07 13.86 3.01
C ARG A 25 28.85 13.58 4.30
N GLU A 26 28.28 12.81 5.23
CA GLU A 26 28.98 12.45 6.47
C GLU A 26 30.13 11.47 6.21
N ALA A 27 29.88 10.42 5.42
CA ALA A 27 30.87 9.41 5.08
C ALA A 27 32.09 10.01 4.38
N MET A 28 31.90 10.96 3.45
CA MET A 28 33.01 11.62 2.77
C MET A 28 33.84 12.53 3.68
N ARG A 29 33.23 13.14 4.70
CA ARG A 29 34.00 13.89 5.72
C ARG A 29 34.87 12.95 6.56
N ILE A 30 34.38 11.75 6.85
CA ILE A 30 35.16 10.71 7.53
C ILE A 30 36.28 10.22 6.62
N TYR A 31 36.00 9.92 5.35
CA TYR A 31 36.98 9.47 4.35
C TYR A 31 38.15 10.45 4.23
N VAL A 32 37.86 11.73 4.01
CA VAL A 32 38.86 12.80 3.93
C VAL A 32 39.60 12.96 5.26
N GLY A 33 38.88 12.89 6.39
CA GLY A 33 39.48 12.97 7.72
C GLY A 33 40.50 11.86 7.99
N LEU A 34 40.19 10.63 7.60
CA LEU A 34 41.11 9.49 7.71
C LEU A 34 42.35 9.68 6.83
N HIS A 35 42.17 10.16 5.60
CA HIS A 35 43.29 10.47 4.72
C HIS A 35 44.22 11.53 5.33
N ASN A 36 43.66 12.58 5.94
CA ASN A 36 44.40 13.62 6.64
C ASN A 36 45.14 13.12 7.90
N LEU A 37 44.67 12.03 8.51
CA LEU A 37 45.34 11.35 9.63
C LEU A 37 46.43 10.37 9.16
N GLY A 38 46.69 10.27 7.85
CA GLY A 38 47.76 9.45 7.28
C GLY A 38 47.31 8.09 6.75
N ALA A 39 46.00 7.83 6.61
CA ALA A 39 45.49 6.63 5.96
C ALA A 39 45.61 6.71 4.43
N THR A 40 46.82 6.87 3.89
CA THR A 40 47.05 7.07 2.44
C THR A 40 46.80 5.83 1.59
N SER A 41 46.64 4.65 2.21
CA SER A 41 46.24 3.41 1.53
C SER A 41 44.72 3.28 1.36
N LEU A 42 43.93 4.18 1.95
CA LEU A 42 42.47 4.19 1.82
C LEU A 42 42.11 4.62 0.39
N HIS A 43 41.53 3.71 -0.38
CA HIS A 43 41.19 3.91 -1.80
C HIS A 43 39.85 3.29 -2.20
N LEU A 44 39.19 2.56 -1.30
CA LEU A 44 37.87 1.97 -1.52
C LEU A 44 36.82 2.69 -0.67
N LEU A 45 35.72 3.06 -1.30
CA LEU A 45 34.51 3.54 -0.64
C LEU A 45 33.36 2.58 -0.93
N ASP A 46 32.90 1.90 0.10
CA ASP A 46 31.72 1.05 0.04
C ASP A 46 30.52 1.78 0.63
N VAL A 47 29.56 2.12 -0.23
CA VAL A 47 28.33 2.84 0.16
C VAL A 47 27.24 1.90 0.67
N GLY A 48 27.53 0.60 0.75
CA GLY A 48 26.61 -0.44 1.19
C GLY A 48 25.41 -0.59 0.25
N GLY A 49 24.36 -1.24 0.77
CA GLY A 49 23.07 -1.32 0.10
C GLY A 49 22.20 -0.08 0.31
N GLY A 50 20.94 -0.18 -0.10
CA GLY A 50 19.94 0.87 0.16
C GLY A 50 19.26 1.40 -1.10
N LEU A 51 19.82 1.14 -2.28
CA LEU A 51 19.14 1.38 -3.56
C LEU A 51 17.76 0.71 -3.54
N GLY A 52 16.73 1.54 -3.63
CA GLY A 52 15.33 1.15 -3.57
C GLY A 52 14.86 0.44 -4.82
N VAL A 53 13.67 -0.15 -4.72
CA VAL A 53 12.90 -0.65 -5.84
C VAL A 53 11.50 -0.06 -5.76
N ASP A 54 10.98 0.43 -6.87
CA ASP A 54 9.61 0.92 -6.94
C ASP A 54 8.65 -0.24 -7.22
N TYR A 55 8.01 -0.76 -6.17
CA TYR A 55 7.11 -1.91 -6.26
C TYR A 55 5.71 -1.55 -6.75
N VAL A 56 5.30 -0.28 -6.60
CA VAL A 56 3.96 0.21 -6.93
C VAL A 56 3.92 1.14 -8.14
N GLY A 57 5.08 1.55 -8.66
CA GLY A 57 5.21 2.44 -9.80
C GLY A 57 4.86 3.89 -9.50
N ALA A 58 4.95 4.31 -8.24
CA ALA A 58 4.50 5.63 -7.78
C ALA A 58 5.56 6.72 -7.92
N GLY A 59 6.85 6.38 -7.89
CA GLY A 59 7.94 7.36 -7.87
C GLY A 59 7.92 8.29 -6.64
N THR A 60 7.34 7.85 -5.52
CA THR A 60 7.25 8.60 -4.26
C THR A 60 8.15 7.99 -3.17
N ASP A 61 8.29 8.66 -2.03
CA ASP A 61 9.03 8.17 -0.87
C ASP A 61 8.22 7.23 0.04
N ASP A 62 7.11 6.68 -0.47
CA ASP A 62 6.32 5.64 0.17
C ASP A 62 7.18 4.39 0.47
N PRO A 63 6.93 3.65 1.58
CA PRO A 63 7.68 2.44 1.92
C PRO A 63 7.79 1.38 0.82
N SER A 64 6.84 1.34 -0.11
CA SER A 64 6.80 0.40 -1.26
C SER A 64 7.27 1.04 -2.57
N SER A 65 7.83 2.25 -2.53
CA SER A 65 8.33 3.02 -3.68
C SER A 65 9.73 3.61 -3.39
N MET A 66 10.24 4.43 -4.31
CA MET A 66 11.36 5.35 -4.08
C MET A 66 11.20 6.64 -4.90
N ASN A 67 11.67 7.78 -4.39
CA ASN A 67 11.53 9.09 -5.03
C ASN A 67 12.70 9.49 -5.94
N TYR A 68 13.46 8.51 -6.44
CA TYR A 68 14.65 8.71 -7.26
C TYR A 68 14.85 7.58 -8.25
N THR A 69 15.71 7.82 -9.23
CA THR A 69 16.11 6.83 -10.23
C THR A 69 17.46 6.19 -9.88
N GLU A 70 17.75 5.01 -10.42
CA GLU A 70 19.08 4.39 -10.32
C GLU A 70 20.19 5.34 -10.81
N GLN A 71 19.93 6.07 -11.90
CA GLN A 71 20.88 7.05 -12.43
C GLN A 71 21.08 8.25 -11.50
N GLU A 72 20.02 8.74 -10.86
CA GLU A 72 20.12 9.81 -9.85
C GLU A 72 20.95 9.36 -8.65
N TYR A 73 20.69 8.15 -8.13
CA TYR A 73 21.50 7.54 -7.07
C TYR A 73 22.98 7.45 -7.47
N ALA A 74 23.28 6.92 -8.66
CA ALA A 74 24.65 6.81 -9.16
C ALA A 74 25.32 8.19 -9.29
N ASN A 75 24.61 9.18 -9.83
CA ASN A 75 25.11 10.55 -9.95
C ASN A 75 25.43 11.16 -8.59
N ASP A 76 24.55 10.98 -7.59
CA ASP A 76 24.71 11.55 -6.26
C ASP A 76 25.87 10.91 -5.49
N VAL A 77 26.06 9.59 -5.62
CA VAL A 77 27.21 8.88 -5.04
C VAL A 77 28.52 9.38 -5.65
N VAL A 78 28.62 9.39 -6.98
CA VAL A 78 29.83 9.83 -7.69
C VAL A 78 30.13 11.30 -7.41
N PHE A 79 29.11 12.16 -7.43
CA PHE A 79 29.27 13.59 -7.19
C PHE A 79 29.77 13.87 -5.77
N ALA A 80 29.18 13.23 -4.75
CA ALA A 80 29.60 13.42 -3.37
C ALA A 80 31.05 12.99 -3.13
N ALA A 81 31.45 11.84 -3.71
CA ALA A 81 32.82 11.35 -3.60
C ALA A 81 33.82 12.27 -4.31
N GLN A 82 33.53 12.65 -5.55
CA GLN A 82 34.39 13.52 -6.36
C GLN A 82 34.56 14.90 -5.70
N GLN A 83 33.45 15.54 -5.32
CA GLN A 83 33.48 16.88 -4.74
C GLN A 83 34.35 16.92 -3.48
N ALA A 84 34.15 15.98 -2.55
CA ALA A 84 34.91 15.97 -1.30
C ALA A 84 36.40 15.69 -1.51
N CYS A 85 36.74 14.84 -2.49
CA CYS A 85 38.13 14.53 -2.82
C CYS A 85 38.83 15.71 -3.51
N ASP A 86 38.14 16.40 -4.43
CA ASP A 86 38.65 17.60 -5.10
C ASP A 86 38.92 18.74 -4.11
N GLU A 87 37.99 18.98 -3.19
CA GLU A 87 38.14 20.00 -2.14
C GLU A 87 39.32 19.70 -1.20
N ALA A 88 39.59 18.42 -0.94
CA ALA A 88 40.69 17.96 -0.09
C ALA A 88 42.03 17.78 -0.84
N GLY A 89 42.03 17.82 -2.17
CA GLY A 89 43.21 17.55 -2.99
C GLY A 89 43.71 16.10 -2.89
N ILE A 90 42.80 15.14 -2.70
CA ILE A 90 43.11 13.70 -2.62
C ILE A 90 42.56 12.95 -3.83
N ALA A 91 43.10 11.77 -4.13
CA ALA A 91 42.61 10.95 -5.23
C ALA A 91 41.20 10.40 -4.90
N PRO A 92 40.26 10.38 -5.87
CA PRO A 92 38.95 9.79 -5.67
C PRO A 92 39.05 8.26 -5.46
N PRO A 93 38.22 7.67 -4.59
CA PRO A 93 38.19 6.23 -4.35
C PRO A 93 37.53 5.46 -5.49
N ASP A 94 37.81 4.16 -5.58
CA ASP A 94 36.93 3.22 -6.25
C ASP A 94 35.67 3.00 -5.40
N ILE A 95 34.51 3.00 -6.05
CA ILE A 95 33.21 2.94 -5.38
C ILE A 95 32.62 1.53 -5.48
N ILE A 96 32.17 1.00 -4.35
CA ILE A 96 31.47 -0.28 -4.23
C ILE A 96 30.04 0.00 -3.73
N THR A 97 29.06 -0.72 -4.28
CA THR A 97 27.68 -0.71 -3.80
C THR A 97 27.19 -2.15 -3.58
N GLU A 98 26.47 -2.37 -2.48
CA GLU A 98 25.92 -3.68 -2.09
C GLU A 98 24.41 -3.73 -2.38
N SER A 99 24.01 -3.26 -3.57
CA SER A 99 22.61 -3.08 -3.98
C SER A 99 21.87 -4.39 -4.30
N GLY A 100 21.86 -5.34 -3.35
CA GLY A 100 21.31 -6.68 -3.52
C GLY A 100 19.84 -6.69 -3.93
N ARG A 101 18.98 -5.92 -3.23
CA ARG A 101 17.54 -5.82 -3.55
C ARG A 101 17.30 -5.37 -4.98
N ALA A 102 17.97 -4.30 -5.41
CA ALA A 102 17.83 -3.76 -6.75
C ALA A 102 18.20 -4.79 -7.83
N MET A 103 19.25 -5.59 -7.60
CA MET A 103 19.66 -6.65 -8.53
C MET A 103 18.65 -7.80 -8.64
N VAL A 104 18.02 -8.20 -7.53
CA VAL A 104 17.21 -9.43 -7.47
C VAL A 104 15.70 -9.20 -7.42
N ALA A 105 15.20 -7.98 -7.26
CA ALA A 105 13.76 -7.79 -7.06
C ALA A 105 12.89 -8.30 -8.23
N HIS A 106 13.37 -8.15 -9.47
CA HIS A 106 12.58 -8.44 -10.67
C HIS A 106 12.87 -9.80 -11.30
N HIS A 107 13.76 -10.61 -10.72
CA HIS A 107 14.23 -11.85 -11.37
C HIS A 107 13.29 -13.06 -11.23
N SER A 108 12.28 -12.98 -10.35
CA SER A 108 11.40 -14.10 -10.01
C SER A 108 9.94 -13.68 -9.96
N MET A 109 9.05 -14.56 -10.41
CA MET A 109 7.60 -14.37 -10.36
C MET A 109 6.94 -15.61 -9.75
N LEU A 110 5.99 -15.40 -8.83
CA LEU A 110 5.15 -16.47 -8.28
C LEU A 110 3.87 -16.58 -9.11
N VAL A 111 3.63 -17.74 -9.70
CA VAL A 111 2.43 -18.03 -10.49
C VAL A 111 1.68 -19.19 -9.84
N PHE A 112 0.38 -19.00 -9.61
CA PHE A 112 -0.49 -20.03 -9.04
C PHE A 112 -1.90 -19.89 -9.60
N ASP A 113 -2.62 -21.01 -9.65
CA ASP A 113 -4.01 -21.04 -10.11
C ASP A 113 -4.97 -20.55 -9.04
N VAL A 114 -6.02 -19.84 -9.46
CA VAL A 114 -7.16 -19.54 -8.60
C VAL A 114 -8.01 -20.80 -8.47
N ILE A 115 -7.91 -21.48 -7.32
CA ILE A 115 -8.61 -22.75 -7.05
C ILE A 115 -10.11 -22.59 -6.79
N GLY A 116 -10.55 -21.38 -6.47
CA GLY A 116 -11.94 -21.09 -6.16
C GLY A 116 -12.17 -19.60 -5.99
N VAL A 117 -13.39 -19.18 -6.31
CA VAL A 117 -13.87 -17.82 -6.09
C VAL A 117 -15.19 -17.89 -5.34
N ASN A 118 -15.31 -17.12 -4.26
CA ASN A 118 -16.61 -16.89 -3.61
C ASN A 118 -17.30 -15.77 -4.37
N ARG A 119 -18.13 -16.14 -5.34
CA ARG A 119 -19.05 -15.21 -5.99
C ARG A 119 -20.41 -15.42 -5.38
N ASP A 120 -21.09 -14.34 -5.02
CA ASP A 120 -22.48 -14.49 -4.64
C ASP A 120 -23.28 -14.99 -5.86
N GLN A 121 -24.02 -16.08 -5.65
CA GLN A 121 -24.95 -16.65 -6.61
C GLN A 121 -26.39 -16.43 -6.17
N SER A 122 -26.62 -15.59 -5.16
CA SER A 122 -27.96 -15.21 -4.73
C SER A 122 -28.73 -14.76 -5.97
N PRO A 123 -29.78 -15.49 -6.38
CA PRO A 123 -30.62 -15.00 -7.44
C PRO A 123 -31.09 -13.62 -6.98
N GLY A 124 -31.02 -12.59 -7.85
CA GLY A 124 -31.42 -11.21 -7.52
C GLY A 124 -32.90 -11.03 -7.17
N LYS A 125 -33.54 -12.09 -6.69
CA LYS A 125 -34.88 -12.12 -6.15
C LYS A 125 -34.80 -11.70 -4.69
N LEU A 126 -35.44 -10.58 -4.41
CA LEU A 126 -35.62 -10.06 -3.07
C LEU A 126 -36.33 -11.09 -2.19
N GLU A 127 -35.77 -11.35 -1.00
CA GLU A 127 -36.36 -12.27 -0.03
C GLU A 127 -37.72 -11.79 0.44
N ASN A 128 -38.70 -12.69 0.44
CA ASN A 128 -40.06 -12.38 0.89
C ASN A 128 -40.14 -12.28 2.42
N CYS A 129 -40.81 -11.23 2.88
CA CYS A 129 -41.24 -11.12 4.25
C CYS A 129 -42.61 -11.78 4.43
N VAL A 130 -42.79 -12.50 5.54
CA VAL A 130 -44.08 -13.03 6.01
C VAL A 130 -44.59 -12.16 7.16
N GLU A 131 -45.88 -12.25 7.49
CA GLU A 131 -46.49 -11.39 8.52
C GLU A 131 -45.83 -11.50 9.92
N ASP A 132 -45.26 -12.66 10.24
CA ASP A 132 -44.60 -12.92 11.53
C ASP A 132 -43.12 -12.52 11.57
N ASP A 133 -42.55 -11.99 10.47
CA ASP A 133 -41.16 -11.53 10.48
C ASP A 133 -40.98 -10.33 11.42
N HIS A 134 -39.79 -10.22 12.02
CA HIS A 134 -39.48 -9.07 12.87
C HIS A 134 -39.53 -7.76 12.07
N ALA A 135 -39.99 -6.67 12.70
CA ALA A 135 -40.17 -5.37 12.05
C ALA A 135 -38.93 -4.89 11.27
N VAL A 136 -37.74 -5.11 11.82
CA VAL A 136 -36.45 -4.81 11.16
C VAL A 136 -36.34 -5.41 9.75
N LEU A 137 -36.85 -6.63 9.52
CA LEU A 137 -36.79 -7.29 8.21
C LEU A 137 -37.76 -6.65 7.21
N HIS A 138 -38.93 -6.21 7.69
CA HIS A 138 -39.88 -5.46 6.87
C HIS A 138 -39.30 -4.10 6.47
N SER A 139 -38.72 -3.36 7.42
CA SER A 139 -38.08 -2.07 7.15
C SER A 139 -36.90 -2.20 6.19
N MET A 140 -36.05 -3.22 6.35
CA MET A 140 -34.97 -3.49 5.39
C MET A 140 -35.51 -3.81 4.00
N ARG A 141 -36.59 -4.60 3.89
CA ARG A 141 -37.18 -4.94 2.60
C ARG A 141 -37.75 -3.70 1.90
N GLU A 142 -38.50 -2.88 2.62
CA GLU A 142 -39.04 -1.60 2.13
C GLU A 142 -37.90 -0.69 1.63
N ALA A 143 -36.84 -0.57 2.43
CA ALA A 143 -35.65 0.20 2.05
C ALA A 143 -35.04 -0.30 0.73
N VAL A 144 -34.95 -1.62 0.50
CA VAL A 144 -34.46 -2.15 -0.80
C VAL A 144 -35.43 -1.86 -1.94
N GLU A 145 -36.74 -1.98 -1.73
CA GLU A 145 -37.76 -1.76 -2.78
C GLU A 145 -37.77 -0.30 -3.26
N GLU A 146 -37.59 0.64 -2.34
CA GLU A 146 -37.64 2.09 -2.57
C GLU A 146 -36.32 2.73 -3.03
N ILE A 147 -35.25 1.94 -3.27
CA ILE A 147 -33.99 2.47 -3.81
C ILE A 147 -34.22 3.16 -5.16
N ALA A 148 -33.85 4.44 -5.22
CA ALA A 148 -33.93 5.33 -6.36
C ALA A 148 -32.66 6.20 -6.46
N PRO A 149 -32.34 6.77 -7.64
CA PRO A 149 -31.11 7.55 -7.84
C PRO A 149 -30.95 8.76 -6.91
N ASP A 150 -32.04 9.33 -6.40
CA ASP A 150 -32.05 10.51 -5.54
C ASP A 150 -31.98 10.20 -4.03
N ASN A 151 -32.03 8.92 -3.63
CA ASN A 151 -32.05 8.50 -2.23
C ASN A 151 -31.02 7.41 -1.87
N LEU A 152 -30.01 7.18 -2.72
CA LEU A 152 -29.04 6.09 -2.57
C LEU A 152 -28.36 6.07 -1.19
N SER A 153 -27.80 7.19 -0.73
CA SER A 153 -27.13 7.28 0.58
C SER A 153 -28.10 7.06 1.74
N GLU A 154 -29.32 7.60 1.65
CA GLU A 154 -30.33 7.40 2.70
C GLU A 154 -30.68 5.91 2.82
N ARG A 155 -31.02 5.26 1.70
CA ARG A 155 -31.36 3.84 1.68
C ARG A 155 -30.17 2.95 2.06
N TYR A 156 -28.94 3.31 1.70
CA TYR A 156 -27.75 2.60 2.16
C TYR A 156 -27.62 2.64 3.68
N HIS A 157 -27.74 3.83 4.28
CA HIS A 157 -27.71 3.98 5.74
C HIS A 157 -28.82 3.19 6.44
N ASP A 158 -30.04 3.20 5.89
CA ASP A 158 -31.16 2.42 6.43
C ASP A 158 -30.86 0.91 6.42
N LEU A 159 -30.25 0.42 5.34
CA LEU A 159 -29.84 -0.98 5.21
C LEU A 159 -28.71 -1.34 6.17
N VAL A 160 -27.70 -0.49 6.33
CA VAL A 160 -26.62 -0.68 7.31
C VAL A 160 -27.19 -0.74 8.72
N HIS A 161 -28.07 0.21 9.07
CA HIS A 161 -28.72 0.25 10.37
C HIS A 161 -29.56 -1.02 10.63
N GLY A 162 -30.41 -1.40 9.68
CA GLY A 162 -31.24 -2.60 9.80
C GLY A 162 -30.41 -3.89 9.92
N ARG A 163 -29.28 -3.99 9.21
CA ARG A 163 -28.36 -5.14 9.32
C ARG A 163 -27.74 -5.25 10.72
N ASP A 164 -27.34 -4.12 11.29
CA ASP A 164 -26.70 -4.06 12.62
C ASP A 164 -27.73 -4.29 13.74
N GLU A 165 -28.95 -3.79 13.58
CA GLU A 165 -30.08 -4.08 14.46
C GLU A 165 -30.43 -5.58 14.42
N ALA A 166 -30.56 -6.17 13.22
CA ALA A 166 -30.82 -7.60 13.06
C ALA A 166 -29.70 -8.46 13.66
N ALA A 167 -28.43 -8.04 13.56
CA ALA A 167 -27.30 -8.71 14.21
C ALA A 167 -27.44 -8.69 15.74
N SER A 168 -27.85 -7.55 16.29
CA SER A 168 -28.06 -7.36 17.73
C SER A 168 -29.22 -8.20 18.24
N LEU A 169 -30.36 -8.19 17.53
CA LEU A 169 -31.53 -9.02 17.85
C LEU A 169 -31.21 -10.50 17.81
N PHE A 170 -30.44 -10.96 16.81
CA PHE A 170 -29.98 -12.35 16.74
C PHE A 170 -29.09 -12.71 17.93
N SER A 171 -28.12 -11.85 18.26
CA SER A 171 -27.20 -12.06 19.39
C SER A 171 -27.91 -12.11 20.74
N LEU A 172 -29.02 -11.38 20.89
CA LEU A 172 -29.85 -11.35 22.09
C LEU A 172 -30.94 -12.44 22.12
N GLY A 173 -31.09 -13.22 21.04
CA GLY A 173 -32.07 -14.31 20.93
C GLY A 173 -33.49 -13.87 20.52
N TYR A 174 -33.66 -12.62 20.07
CA TYR A 174 -34.93 -12.09 19.57
C TYR A 174 -35.14 -12.29 18.05
N LEU A 175 -34.09 -12.69 17.34
CA LEU A 175 -34.14 -13.07 15.93
C LEU A 175 -33.54 -14.47 15.79
N ASP A 176 -34.17 -15.32 14.99
CA ASP A 176 -33.66 -16.67 14.72
C ASP A 176 -32.67 -16.67 13.54
N LEU A 177 -32.11 -17.84 13.23
CA LEU A 177 -31.16 -17.98 12.13
C LEU A 177 -31.77 -17.64 10.77
N HIS A 178 -33.08 -17.89 10.58
CA HIS A 178 -33.78 -17.53 9.35
C HIS A 178 -33.89 -16.03 9.18
N GLY A 179 -34.27 -15.31 10.24
CA GLY A 179 -34.32 -13.85 10.25
C GLY A 179 -32.94 -13.24 10.02
N ARG A 180 -31.89 -13.80 10.66
CA ARG A 180 -30.51 -13.35 10.41
C ARG A 180 -30.10 -13.54 8.95
N ALA A 181 -30.32 -14.72 8.39
CA ALA A 181 -30.01 -14.99 6.98
C ALA A 181 -30.80 -14.09 6.03
N LYS A 182 -32.07 -13.79 6.35
CA LYS A 182 -32.91 -12.86 5.57
C LYS A 182 -32.36 -11.43 5.61
N SER A 183 -31.92 -10.95 6.78
CA SER A 183 -31.32 -9.61 6.91
C SER A 183 -30.06 -9.47 6.04
N GLU A 184 -29.19 -10.48 6.01
CA GLU A 184 -27.96 -10.48 5.20
C GLU A 184 -28.29 -10.47 3.70
N ARG A 185 -29.29 -11.26 3.27
CA ARG A 185 -29.76 -11.27 1.87
C ARG A 185 -30.39 -9.94 1.45
N LEU A 186 -31.20 -9.32 2.31
CA LEU A 186 -31.80 -8.01 2.04
C LEU A 186 -30.73 -6.91 1.94
N PHE A 187 -29.79 -6.88 2.89
CA PHE A 187 -28.67 -5.95 2.87
C PHE A 187 -27.86 -6.08 1.57
N HIS A 188 -27.49 -7.31 1.20
CA HIS A 188 -26.72 -7.56 -0.01
C HIS A 188 -27.50 -7.21 -1.28
N ALA A 189 -28.79 -7.53 -1.36
CA ALA A 189 -29.64 -7.16 -2.49
C ALA A 189 -29.73 -5.63 -2.67
N GLY A 190 -29.80 -4.89 -1.57
CA GLY A 190 -29.74 -3.42 -1.60
C GLY A 190 -28.40 -2.90 -2.11
N CYS A 191 -27.29 -3.45 -1.62
CA CYS A 191 -25.93 -3.13 -2.09
C CYS A 191 -25.79 -3.33 -3.61
N LEU A 192 -26.21 -4.49 -4.13
CA LEU A 192 -26.18 -4.78 -5.57
C LEU A 192 -27.04 -3.81 -6.38
N ARG A 193 -28.22 -3.43 -5.87
CA ARG A 193 -29.11 -2.47 -6.55
C ARG A 193 -28.51 -1.06 -6.58
N ILE A 194 -27.89 -0.62 -5.48
CA ILE A 194 -27.19 0.67 -5.40
C ILE A 194 -25.99 0.68 -6.35
N GLY A 195 -25.12 -0.34 -6.29
CA GLY A 195 -23.97 -0.49 -7.19
C GLY A 195 -24.38 -0.46 -8.66
N GLY A 196 -25.43 -1.19 -9.03
CA GLY A 196 -25.96 -1.17 -10.41
C GLY A 196 -26.52 0.17 -10.87
N ILE A 197 -26.98 1.04 -9.97
CA ILE A 197 -27.41 2.42 -10.29
C ILE A 197 -26.18 3.34 -10.42
N LEU A 198 -25.21 3.24 -9.50
CA LEU A 198 -23.96 4.02 -9.55
C LEU A 198 -23.18 3.77 -10.84
N GLU A 199 -23.08 2.51 -11.26
CA GLU A 199 -22.47 2.13 -12.54
C GLU A 199 -23.16 2.81 -13.74
N GLN A 200 -24.49 2.97 -13.70
CA GLN A 200 -25.25 3.66 -14.75
C GLN A 200 -25.08 5.18 -14.72
N MET A 201 -24.89 5.75 -13.52
CA MET A 201 -24.64 7.19 -13.33
C MET A 201 -23.20 7.58 -13.69
N GLY A 202 -22.25 6.63 -13.65
CA GLY A 202 -20.83 6.90 -13.86
C GLY A 202 -20.21 7.73 -12.75
N GLU A 203 -20.83 7.72 -11.56
CA GLU A 203 -20.37 8.46 -10.39
C GLU A 203 -19.64 7.52 -9.44
N SER A 204 -18.49 7.98 -8.93
CA SER A 204 -17.79 7.36 -7.81
C SER A 204 -18.04 8.22 -6.59
N VAL A 205 -18.69 7.66 -5.58
CA VAL A 205 -18.94 8.33 -4.31
C VAL A 205 -18.14 7.57 -3.25
N GLU A 206 -17.35 8.29 -2.46
CA GLU A 206 -16.46 7.72 -1.42
C GLU A 206 -17.22 6.79 -0.44
N GLU A 207 -18.47 7.13 -0.13
CA GLU A 207 -19.38 6.33 0.71
C GLU A 207 -19.64 4.91 0.18
N PHE A 208 -19.48 4.71 -1.13
CA PHE A 208 -19.78 3.48 -1.84
C PHE A 208 -18.53 2.81 -2.42
N GLU A 209 -17.31 3.23 -2.05
CA GLU A 209 -16.07 2.65 -2.60
C GLU A 209 -15.87 1.16 -2.25
N ASP A 210 -16.51 0.70 -1.16
CA ASP A 210 -16.48 -0.70 -0.72
C ASP A 210 -17.63 -1.56 -1.29
N LEU A 211 -18.54 -0.98 -2.10
CA LEU A 211 -19.65 -1.67 -2.77
C LEU A 211 -19.24 -2.26 -4.13
#